data_AF-A0A957Y6Y0-F1
#
_entry.id   AF-A0A957Y6Y0-F1
#
_cell.length_a   1.000
_cell.length_b   1.000
_cell.length_c   1.000
_cell.angle_alpha   90.00
_cell.angle_beta   90.00
_cell.angle_gamma   90.00
#
_symmetry.space_group_name_H-M   'P 1'
#
loop_
_entity.id
_entity.type
_entity.pdbx_description
1 polymer ?
#
loop_
_entity_poly.entity_id
_entity_poly.type
_entity_poly.pdbx_seq_one_letter_code
_entity_poly.pdbx_strand_id
1 'polypeptide(L)'
;EFARGAQHGGWQAAFPHFPADMLRRSAILYIQVSWAESLRKNRRRFNPERPDSILEHALIDEKMERLYRDSDWEQFTTGDPQFVTVNNVRVPYVVFENEDDVTTARGPALGARLEDNLARLWSLHSIR
;
A
#
# COMPACT_ATOMS: atom_id res chain seq x y z
N GLU A 1 4.06 -3.66 10.02
CA GLU A 1 4.48 -3.13 8.71
C GLU A 1 5.65 -3.95 8.21
N PHE A 2 5.64 -4.33 6.93
CA PHE A 2 6.67 -5.21 6.35
C PHE A 2 7.62 -4.48 5.41
N ALA A 3 7.20 -3.37 4.81
CA ALA A 3 8.04 -2.47 4.01
C ALA A 3 7.90 -1.03 4.54
N ARG A 4 9.01 -0.29 4.62
CA ARG A 4 9.06 1.12 5.02
C ARG A 4 9.93 1.90 4.04
N GLY A 5 9.32 2.37 2.96
CA GLY A 5 9.99 3.14 1.91
C GLY A 5 11.22 2.45 1.30
N ALA A 6 11.87 3.13 0.36
CA ALA A 6 13.04 2.58 -0.34
C ALA A 6 14.27 2.43 0.59
N GLN A 7 14.42 3.28 1.61
CA GLN A 7 15.61 3.29 2.49
C GLN A 7 15.81 1.96 3.24
N HIS A 8 14.73 1.24 3.55
CA HIS A 8 14.79 -0.05 4.24
C HIS A 8 14.66 -1.24 3.27
N GLY A 9 14.91 -1.02 1.98
CA GLY A 9 14.83 -2.05 0.94
C GLY A 9 13.43 -2.29 0.38
N GLY A 10 12.42 -1.56 0.89
CA GLY A 10 11.08 -1.52 0.31
C GLY A 10 10.41 -2.87 0.15
N TRP A 11 9.60 -3.00 -0.90
CA TRP A 11 8.87 -4.21 -1.23
C TRP A 11 9.80 -5.32 -1.74
N GLN A 12 10.83 -4.97 -2.50
CA GLN A 12 11.80 -5.93 -3.04
C GLN A 12 12.55 -6.69 -1.94
N ALA A 13 12.89 -6.03 -0.82
CA ALA A 13 13.51 -6.70 0.32
C ALA A 13 12.50 -7.44 1.20
N ALA A 14 11.28 -6.92 1.36
CA ALA A 14 10.28 -7.50 2.26
C ALA A 14 9.68 -8.80 1.74
N PHE A 15 9.27 -8.84 0.47
CA PHE A 15 8.49 -9.93 -0.10
C PHE A 15 9.20 -11.30 -0.16
N PRO A 16 10.52 -11.40 -0.42
CA PRO A 16 11.24 -12.66 -0.38
C PRO A 16 11.18 -13.40 0.96
N HIS A 17 10.93 -12.71 2.06
CA HIS A 17 10.80 -13.33 3.39
C HIS A 17 9.46 -14.06 3.60
N PHE A 18 8.49 -13.89 2.69
CA PHE A 18 7.21 -14.57 2.79
C PHE A 18 7.30 -16.02 2.30
N PRO A 19 6.76 -17.00 3.07
CA PRO A 19 6.70 -18.39 2.64
C PRO A 19 5.90 -18.54 1.33
N ALA A 20 6.38 -19.41 0.43
CA ALA A 20 5.76 -19.63 -0.88
C ALA A 20 4.28 -20.05 -0.79
N ASP A 21 3.90 -20.85 0.21
CA ASP A 21 2.50 -21.24 0.43
C ASP A 21 1.59 -20.07 0.78
N MET A 22 2.12 -19.08 1.49
CA MET A 22 1.37 -17.86 1.78
C MET A 22 1.20 -17.04 0.50
N LEU A 23 2.27 -16.84 -0.27
CA LEU A 23 2.25 -16.10 -1.54
C LEU A 23 1.32 -16.74 -2.58
N ARG A 24 1.18 -18.08 -2.58
CA ARG A 24 0.24 -18.80 -3.45
C ARG A 24 -1.23 -18.47 -3.17
N ARG A 25 -1.57 -18.12 -1.92
CA ARG A 25 -2.95 -17.81 -1.48
C ARG A 25 -3.21 -16.31 -1.34
N SER A 26 -2.20 -15.49 -1.63
CA SER A 26 -2.21 -14.06 -1.41
C SER A 26 -2.50 -13.29 -2.70
N ALA A 27 -2.99 -12.07 -2.52
CA ALA A 27 -3.14 -11.06 -3.54
C ALA A 27 -2.78 -9.70 -2.94
N ILE A 28 -2.35 -8.73 -3.76
CA ILE A 28 -1.88 -7.43 -3.27
C ILE A 28 -2.81 -6.33 -3.75
N LEU A 29 -3.36 -5.55 -2.81
CA LEU A 29 -4.01 -4.28 -3.11
C LEU A 29 -3.05 -3.16 -2.67
N TYR A 30 -2.46 -2.46 -3.64
CA TYR A 30 -1.54 -1.35 -3.36
C TYR A 30 -2.31 -0.02 -3.39
N ILE A 31 -2.22 0.76 -2.32
CA ILE A 31 -2.86 2.08 -2.26
C ILE A 31 -1.87 3.11 -2.79
N GLN A 32 -2.15 3.64 -3.97
CA GLN A 32 -1.34 4.67 -4.62
C GLN A 32 -1.87 6.06 -4.26
N VAL A 33 -0.95 6.89 -3.77
CA VAL A 33 -1.21 8.27 -3.39
C VAL A 33 0.12 9.04 -3.42
N SER A 34 0.09 10.30 -3.80
CA SER A 34 1.27 11.13 -3.84
C SER A 34 1.89 11.35 -2.45
N TRP A 35 3.18 11.68 -2.43
CA TRP A 35 3.85 12.10 -1.20
C TRP A 35 3.17 13.34 -0.59
N ALA A 36 2.79 14.31 -1.41
CA ALA A 36 2.14 15.54 -0.96
C ALA A 36 0.82 15.25 -0.23
N GLU A 37 0.02 14.36 -0.79
CA GLU A 37 -1.26 13.95 -0.21
C GLU A 37 -1.08 13.09 1.04
N SER A 38 -0.12 12.16 1.03
CA SER A 38 0.26 11.37 2.21
C SER A 38 0.70 12.26 3.38
N LEU A 39 1.53 13.28 3.10
CA LEU A 39 2.01 14.24 4.08
C LEU A 39 0.87 15.12 4.62
N ARG A 40 -0.02 15.61 3.73
CA ARG A 40 -1.23 16.36 4.13
C ARG A 40 -2.09 15.56 5.11
N LYS A 41 -2.34 14.28 4.80
CA LYS A 41 -3.12 13.38 5.66
C LYS A 41 -2.43 13.11 6.98
N ASN A 42 -1.12 12.86 6.98
CA ASN A 42 -0.35 12.66 8.20
C ASN A 42 -0.44 13.87 9.15
N ARG A 43 -0.23 15.09 8.64
CA ARG A 43 -0.34 16.32 9.45
C ARG A 43 -1.72 16.51 10.06
N ARG A 44 -2.79 16.13 9.35
CA ARG A 44 -4.18 16.17 9.85
C ARG A 44 -4.50 15.14 10.92
N ARG A 45 -3.69 14.09 11.10
CA ARG A 45 -3.88 13.11 12.18
C ARG A 45 -3.47 13.65 13.54
N PHE A 46 -2.62 14.69 13.59
CA PHE A 46 -2.14 15.24 14.85
C PHE A 46 -3.31 15.79 15.67
N ASN A 47 -3.56 15.20 16.84
CA ASN A 47 -4.51 15.71 17.80
C ASN A 47 -3.82 15.95 19.17
N PRO A 48 -3.62 17.21 19.59
CA PRO A 48 -3.00 17.52 20.87
C PRO A 48 -3.85 17.09 22.07
N GLU A 49 -5.16 16.89 21.88
CA GLU A 49 -6.07 16.46 22.95
C GLU A 49 -6.01 14.95 23.21
N ARG A 50 -5.40 14.17 22.30
CA ARG A 50 -5.32 12.70 22.40
C ARG A 50 -3.93 12.19 21.99
N PRO A 51 -2.86 12.60 22.70
CA PRO A 51 -1.48 12.32 22.30
C PRO A 51 -1.13 10.83 22.25
N ASP A 52 -1.80 10.00 23.05
CA ASP A 52 -1.56 8.54 23.12
C ASP A 52 -2.39 7.72 22.12
N SER A 53 -3.23 8.36 21.31
CA SER A 53 -4.08 7.66 20.35
C SER A 53 -3.26 7.16 19.17
N ILE A 54 -3.22 5.84 18.98
CA ILE A 54 -2.60 5.21 17.80
C ILE A 54 -3.24 5.64 16.47
N LEU A 55 -4.50 6.10 16.49
CA LEU A 55 -5.22 6.58 15.31
C LEU A 55 -4.91 8.06 15.01
N GLU A 56 -4.47 8.81 16.01
CA GLU A 56 -4.20 10.25 15.94
C GLU A 56 -2.69 10.53 16.13
N HIS A 57 -1.87 9.48 15.97
CA HIS A 57 -0.42 9.56 16.00
C HIS A 57 0.11 9.96 14.62
N ALA A 58 0.30 11.26 14.42
CA ALA A 58 1.06 11.76 13.29
C ALA A 58 2.56 11.55 13.51
N LEU A 59 3.29 11.27 12.43
CA LEU A 59 4.75 11.32 12.44
C LEU A 59 5.21 12.76 12.15
N ILE A 60 6.32 13.19 12.75
CA ILE A 60 6.97 14.44 12.35
C ILE A 60 7.39 14.37 10.87
N ASP A 61 7.35 15.50 10.17
CA ASP A 61 7.58 15.56 8.72
C ASP A 61 8.93 14.96 8.31
N GLU A 62 10.01 15.24 9.05
CA GLU A 62 11.34 14.66 8.79
C GLU A 62 11.33 13.13 8.83
N LYS A 63 10.59 12.55 9.78
CA LYS A 63 10.45 11.10 9.91
C LYS A 63 9.56 10.52 8.81
N MET A 64 8.52 11.24 8.40
CA MET A 64 7.70 10.86 7.25
C MET A 64 8.53 10.84 5.97
N GLU A 65 9.32 11.88 5.74
CA GLU A 65 10.12 12.03 4.53
C GLU A 65 11.14 10.89 4.44
N ARG A 66 11.89 10.68 5.52
CA ARG A 66 12.88 9.61 5.58
C ARG A 66 12.30 8.22 5.34
N LEU A 67 11.11 7.94 5.88
CA LEU A 67 10.55 6.57 5.89
C LEU A 67 9.61 6.26 4.72
N TYR A 68 8.96 7.27 4.13
CA TYR A 68 7.82 7.05 3.23
C TYR A 68 7.82 7.92 1.96
N ARG A 69 8.78 8.84 1.79
CA ARG A 69 8.81 9.70 0.59
C ARG A 69 9.06 8.88 -0.68
N ASP A 70 10.03 7.99 -0.62
CA ASP A 70 10.43 7.17 -1.75
C ASP A 70 9.90 5.74 -1.58
N SER A 71 9.35 5.18 -2.67
CA SER A 71 8.80 3.83 -2.73
C SER A 71 9.43 3.09 -3.91
N ASP A 72 9.83 1.85 -3.72
CA ASP A 72 10.33 0.97 -4.78
C ASP A 72 9.20 0.19 -5.49
N TRP A 73 7.94 0.55 -5.25
CA TRP A 73 6.77 -0.18 -5.78
C TRP A 73 6.79 -0.30 -7.31
N GLU A 74 7.11 0.77 -8.02
CA GLU A 74 7.19 0.74 -9.49
C GLU A 74 8.26 -0.26 -9.93
N GLN A 75 9.45 -0.19 -9.36
CA GLN A 75 10.56 -1.11 -9.65
C GLN A 75 10.19 -2.56 -9.33
N PHE A 76 9.49 -2.78 -8.20
CA PHE A 76 9.03 -4.09 -7.76
C PHE A 76 7.99 -4.72 -8.72
N THR A 77 7.26 -3.89 -9.47
CA THR A 77 6.14 -4.33 -10.33
C THR A 77 6.43 -4.24 -11.83
N THR A 78 7.56 -3.65 -12.25
CA THR A 78 7.96 -3.44 -13.67
C THR A 78 7.84 -4.67 -14.58
N GLY A 79 8.00 -5.88 -14.05
CA GLY A 79 8.04 -7.10 -14.86
C GLY A 79 6.69 -7.55 -15.46
N ASP A 80 5.57 -7.18 -14.83
CA ASP A 80 4.23 -7.60 -15.28
C ASP A 80 3.14 -6.63 -14.71
N PRO A 81 2.20 -6.15 -15.55
CA PRO A 81 1.19 -5.17 -15.14
C PRO A 81 0.08 -5.71 -14.22
N GLN A 82 0.05 -7.02 -13.96
CA GLN A 82 -0.99 -7.70 -13.18
C GLN A 82 -0.43 -8.61 -12.09
N PHE A 83 0.86 -8.98 -12.17
CA PHE A 83 1.50 -9.90 -11.23
C PHE A 83 2.87 -9.42 -10.77
N VAL A 84 3.24 -9.76 -9.54
CA VAL A 84 4.63 -9.70 -9.09
C VAL A 84 5.15 -11.10 -8.87
N THR A 85 6.35 -11.41 -9.36
CA THR A 85 6.96 -12.72 -9.16
C THR A 85 7.89 -12.68 -7.96
N VAL A 86 7.53 -13.42 -6.91
CA VAL A 86 8.31 -13.53 -5.66
C VAL A 86 8.53 -15.00 -5.35
N ASN A 87 9.76 -15.42 -5.09
CA ASN A 87 10.07 -16.83 -4.78
C ASN A 87 9.49 -17.82 -5.81
N ASN A 88 9.56 -17.47 -7.11
CA ASN A 88 8.96 -18.20 -8.23
C ASN A 88 7.41 -18.35 -8.18
N VAL A 89 6.73 -17.50 -7.42
CA VAL A 89 5.27 -17.46 -7.26
C VAL A 89 4.73 -16.13 -7.81
N ARG A 90 3.84 -16.19 -8.81
CA ARG A 90 3.26 -15.00 -9.49
C ARG A 90 2.08 -14.38 -8.73
N VAL A 91 2.31 -13.51 -7.76
CA VAL A 91 1.25 -12.96 -6.91
C VAL A 91 0.47 -11.88 -7.66
N PRO A 92 -0.86 -11.98 -7.80
CA PRO A 92 -1.65 -10.95 -8.47
C PRO A 92 -1.68 -9.66 -7.66
N TYR A 93 -1.69 -8.52 -8.33
CA TYR A 93 -1.87 -7.23 -7.69
C TYR A 93 -2.80 -6.30 -8.47
N VAL A 94 -3.36 -5.34 -7.75
CA VAL A 94 -4.11 -4.22 -8.30
C VAL A 94 -3.71 -2.94 -7.55
N VAL A 95 -3.67 -1.83 -8.28
CA VAL A 95 -3.41 -0.49 -7.76
C VAL A 95 -4.74 0.21 -7.49
N PHE A 96 -4.96 0.58 -6.23
CA PHE A 96 -6.03 1.45 -5.77
C PHE A 96 -5.55 2.90 -5.82
N GLU A 97 -6.02 3.68 -6.78
CA GLU A 97 -5.74 5.12 -6.85
C GLU A 97 -6.52 5.89 -5.76
N ASN A 98 -5.80 6.66 -4.94
CA ASN A 98 -6.35 7.39 -3.79
C ASN A 98 -5.88 8.85 -3.73
N GLU A 99 -5.56 9.48 -4.86
CA GLU A 99 -5.20 10.92 -4.85
C GLU A 99 -6.36 11.83 -4.44
N ASP A 100 -7.60 11.42 -4.72
CA ASP A 100 -8.85 12.10 -4.32
C ASP A 100 -9.27 11.82 -2.86
N ASP A 101 -8.43 11.10 -2.10
CA ASP A 101 -8.59 10.82 -0.67
C ASP A 101 -9.94 10.21 -0.24
N VAL A 102 -10.48 9.29 -1.05
CA VAL A 102 -11.72 8.57 -0.71
C VAL A 102 -11.61 7.77 0.61
N THR A 103 -10.40 7.42 1.03
CA THR A 103 -10.14 6.67 2.28
C THR A 103 -10.36 7.47 3.57
N THR A 104 -10.28 8.81 3.55
CA THR A 104 -10.49 9.60 4.77
C THR A 104 -11.97 9.69 5.16
N ALA A 105 -12.85 9.99 4.20
CA ALA A 105 -14.29 10.13 4.46
C ALA A 105 -15.00 8.79 4.71
N ARG A 106 -14.45 7.69 4.19
CA ARG A 106 -15.00 6.32 4.30
C ARG A 106 -16.45 6.20 3.81
N GLY A 107 -16.83 7.03 2.84
CA GLY A 107 -18.17 7.07 2.26
C GLY A 107 -18.35 6.13 1.06
N PRO A 108 -19.48 6.25 0.32
CA PRO A 108 -19.81 5.39 -0.81
C PRO A 108 -18.73 5.30 -1.90
N ALA A 109 -17.98 6.39 -2.13
CA ALA A 109 -16.88 6.41 -3.10
C ALA A 109 -15.76 5.40 -2.76
N LEU A 110 -15.46 5.22 -1.46
CA LEU A 110 -14.52 4.19 -1.01
C LEU A 110 -15.06 2.80 -1.29
N GLY A 111 -16.35 2.57 -0.99
CA GLY A 111 -17.01 1.28 -1.21
C GLY A 111 -16.97 0.86 -2.67
N ALA A 112 -17.43 1.73 -3.58
CA ALA A 112 -17.42 1.47 -5.01
C ALA A 112 -16.00 1.17 -5.53
N ARG A 113 -15.00 1.96 -5.12
CA ARG A 113 -13.63 1.74 -5.57
C ARG A 113 -13.02 0.46 -5.01
N LEU A 114 -13.33 0.09 -3.76
CA LEU A 114 -12.91 -1.20 -3.20
C LEU A 114 -13.57 -2.36 -3.96
N GLU A 115 -14.86 -2.26 -4.27
CA GLU A 115 -15.59 -3.28 -5.03
C GLU A 115 -14.94 -3.52 -6.39
N ASP A 116 -14.70 -2.46 -7.17
CA ASP A 116 -14.06 -2.56 -8.49
C ASP A 116 -12.66 -3.20 -8.42
N ASN A 117 -11.82 -2.72 -7.49
CA ASN A 117 -10.43 -3.19 -7.37
C ASN A 117 -10.38 -4.64 -6.85
N LEU A 118 -11.21 -4.99 -5.87
CA LEU A 118 -11.23 -6.33 -5.29
C LEU A 118 -11.87 -7.34 -6.25
N ALA A 119 -12.88 -6.96 -7.04
CA ALA A 119 -13.44 -7.82 -8.08
C ALA A 119 -12.40 -8.15 -9.16
N ARG A 120 -11.64 -7.15 -9.61
CA ARG A 120 -10.51 -7.36 -10.53
C ARG A 120 -9.44 -8.26 -9.91
N LEU A 121 -9.06 -8.00 -8.66
CA LEU A 121 -8.04 -8.77 -7.96
C LEU A 121 -8.48 -10.24 -7.76
N TRP A 122 -9.74 -10.46 -7.41
CA TRP A 122 -10.34 -11.80 -7.29
C TRP A 122 -10.34 -12.55 -8.62
N SER A 123 -10.66 -11.86 -9.72
CA SER A 123 -10.62 -12.45 -11.06
C SER A 123 -9.21 -12.91 -11.43
N LEU A 124 -8.19 -12.09 -11.16
CA LEU A 124 -6.79 -12.44 -11.39
C LEU A 124 -6.32 -13.62 -10.53
N HIS A 125 -6.75 -13.63 -9.26
CA HIS A 125 -6.39 -14.71 -8.33
C HIS A 125 -7.07 -16.04 -8.70
N SER A 126 -8.26 -16.02 -9.29
CA SER A 126 -9.06 -17.22 -9.60
C SER A 126 -8.66 -17.92 -10.90
N ILE A 127 -7.90 -17.27 -11.79
CA ILE A 127 -7.40 -17.84 -13.05
C ILE A 127 -6.13 -18.70 -12.85
N ARG A 128 -5.60 -18.70 -11.62
CA ARG A 128 -4.25 -19.15 -11.26
C ARG A 128 -4.11 -20.66 -11.11
#